data_AF-A0A926UUE1-F1
#
_entry.id   AF-A0A926UUE1-F1
#
_cell.length_a   1.000
_cell.length_b   1.000
_cell.length_c   1.000
_cell.angle_alpha   90.00
_cell.angle_beta   90.00
_cell.angle_gamma   90.00
#
_symmetry.space_group_name_H-M   'P 1'
#
loop_
_entity.id
_entity.type
_entity.pdbx_description
1 polymer ?
#
loop_
_entity_poly.entity_id
_entity_poly.type
_entity_poly.pdbx_seq_one_letter_code
_entity_poly.pdbx_strand_id
1 'polypeptide(L)'
;MTYTELLPNLQKLNPSDKLRVIQFLATELSKTENFVDNDMESKSWLEADLVDDLPEYNWGEGGIPSMKPVEYVSGVGLVVAG
;
A
#
# COMPACT_ATOMS: atom_id res chain seq x y z
N MET A 1 0.10 -15.67 -28.64
CA MET A 1 1.36 -14.95 -28.36
C MET A 1 1.61 -15.07 -26.89
N THR A 2 2.72 -15.69 -26.50
CA THR A 2 3.04 -15.93 -25.08
C THR A 2 3.88 -14.77 -24.52
N TYR A 3 3.85 -14.56 -23.21
CA TYR A 3 4.62 -13.50 -22.53
C TYR A 3 6.13 -13.54 -22.88
N THR A 4 6.66 -14.75 -23.07
CA THR A 4 8.05 -15.02 -23.46
C THR A 4 8.42 -14.49 -24.84
N GLU A 5 7.45 -14.26 -25.72
CA GLU A 5 7.65 -13.70 -27.07
C GLU A 5 7.55 -12.17 -27.09
N LEU A 6 6.81 -11.57 -26.14
CA LEU A 6 6.53 -10.13 -26.12
C LEU A 6 7.70 -9.31 -25.53
N LEU A 7 8.28 -9.78 -24.44
CA LEU A 7 9.30 -9.05 -23.69
C LEU A 7 10.57 -8.73 -24.50
N PRO A 8 11.16 -9.69 -25.24
CA PRO A 8 12.33 -9.41 -26.06
C PRO A 8 12.05 -8.41 -27.19
N ASN A 9 10.80 -8.34 -27.67
CA ASN A 9 10.41 -7.40 -28.72
C ASN A 9 10.21 -5.98 -28.17
N LEU A 10 9.66 -5.84 -26.96
CA LEU A 10 9.55 -4.56 -26.26
C LEU A 10 10.93 -3.97 -25.92
N GLN A 11 11.91 -4.82 -25.60
CA GLN A 11 13.28 -4.38 -25.29
C GLN A 11 14.00 -3.75 -26.51
N LYS A 12 13.67 -4.18 -27.72
CA LYS A 12 14.27 -3.68 -28.98
C LYS A 12 13.72 -2.33 -29.43
N LEU A 13 12.60 -1.88 -28.85
CA LEU A 13 11.99 -0.60 -29.19
C LEU A 13 12.89 0.58 -28.78
N ASN A 14 12.78 1.67 -29.53
CA ASN A 14 13.40 2.94 -29.13
C ASN A 14 12.69 3.51 -27.87
N PRO A 15 13.32 4.46 -27.15
CA PRO A 15 12.76 4.99 -25.91
C PRO A 15 11.35 5.60 -26.04
N SER A 16 11.06 6.27 -27.16
CA SER A 16 9.76 6.91 -27.41
C SER A 16 8.65 5.87 -27.57
N ASP A 17 8.92 4.81 -28.34
CA ASP A 17 7.95 3.73 -28.56
C ASP A 17 7.76 2.88 -27.31
N LYS A 18 8.81 2.67 -26.50
CA LYS A 18 8.69 2.04 -25.17
C LYS A 18 7.72 2.80 -24.28
N LEU A 19 7.87 4.12 -24.19
CA LEU A 19 6.98 4.96 -23.37
C LEU A 19 5.54 4.86 -23.85
N ARG A 20 5.31 4.91 -25.17
CA ARG A 20 3.95 4.79 -25.73
C ARG A 20 3.31 3.43 -25.44
N VAL A 21 4.07 2.34 -25.55
CA VAL A 21 3.57 0.99 -25.26
C VAL A 21 3.29 0.83 -23.76
N ILE A 22 4.15 1.33 -22.88
CA ILE A 22 3.92 1.31 -21.43
C ILE A 22 2.67 2.12 -21.07
N GLN A 23 2.49 3.31 -21.65
CA GLN A 23 1.30 4.14 -21.43
C GLN A 23 0.02 3.44 -21.90
N PHE A 24 0.06 2.80 -23.07
CA PHE A 24 -1.06 2.02 -23.59
C PHE A 24 -1.38 0.84 -22.67
N LEU A 25 -0.37 0.04 -22.27
CA LEU A 25 -0.55 -1.08 -21.36
C LEU A 25 -1.09 -0.63 -20.00
N ALA A 26 -0.57 0.45 -19.43
CA ALA A 26 -1.10 1.02 -18.19
C ALA A 26 -2.56 1.46 -18.33
N THR A 27 -2.92 2.05 -19.48
CA THR A 27 -4.31 2.46 -19.77
C THR A 27 -5.23 1.25 -19.91
N GLU A 28 -4.82 0.22 -20.66
CA GLU A 28 -5.62 -0.99 -20.82
C GLU A 28 -5.75 -1.76 -19.49
N LEU A 29 -4.67 -1.86 -18.71
CA LEU A 29 -4.71 -2.44 -17.37
C LEU A 29 -5.63 -1.64 -16.45
N SER A 30 -5.62 -0.31 -16.50
CA SER A 30 -6.54 0.51 -15.70
C SER A 30 -8.02 0.36 -16.07
N LYS A 31 -8.33 -0.13 -17.28
CA LYS A 31 -9.71 -0.44 -17.70
C LYS A 31 -10.17 -1.81 -17.21
N THR A 32 -9.24 -2.75 -17.06
CA THR A 32 -9.51 -4.12 -16.59
C THR A 32 -9.40 -4.24 -15.07
N GLU A 33 -8.47 -3.50 -14.48
CA GLU A 33 -8.30 -3.35 -13.04
C GLU A 33 -9.11 -2.12 -12.63
N ASN A 34 -10.42 -2.35 -12.37
CA ASN A 34 -11.02 -1.69 -11.22
C ASN A 34 -10.16 -2.12 -10.02
N PHE A 35 -9.09 -1.36 -9.73
CA PHE A 35 -8.24 -1.60 -8.57
C PHE A 35 -9.10 -1.48 -7.33
N VAL A 36 -9.54 -2.65 -6.90
CA VAL A 36 -10.25 -2.93 -5.66
C VAL A 36 -11.65 -2.36 -5.65
N ASP A 37 -12.56 -3.28 -5.34
CA ASP A 37 -13.91 -3.02 -4.92
C ASP A 37 -13.97 -1.70 -4.14
N ASN A 38 -14.93 -0.89 -4.56
CA ASN A 38 -15.60 0.03 -3.68
C ASN A 38 -16.30 -0.80 -2.59
N ASP A 39 -15.51 -1.52 -1.78
CA ASP A 39 -15.98 -2.33 -0.67
C ASP A 39 -16.67 -1.36 0.25
N MET A 40 -17.99 -1.38 0.12
CA MET A 40 -18.87 -0.41 0.75
C MET A 40 -18.67 -0.47 2.27
N GLU A 41 -18.30 -1.65 2.79
CA GLU A 41 -17.85 -1.85 4.16
C GLU A 41 -16.60 -1.00 4.45
N SER A 42 -15.49 -1.20 3.74
CA SER A 42 -14.26 -0.41 3.92
C SER A 42 -14.48 1.11 3.84
N LYS A 43 -15.31 1.58 2.90
CA LYS A 43 -15.67 3.01 2.84
C LYS A 43 -16.52 3.45 4.02
N SER A 44 -17.48 2.63 4.45
CA SER A 44 -18.30 2.93 5.62
C SER A 44 -17.49 3.00 6.90
N TRP A 45 -16.41 2.21 7.04
CA TRP A 45 -15.49 2.30 8.17
C TRP A 45 -14.65 3.59 8.15
N LEU A 46 -14.18 4.02 6.97
CA LEU A 46 -13.37 5.24 6.83
C LEU A 46 -14.18 6.52 7.05
N GLU A 47 -15.45 6.52 6.65
CA GLU A 47 -16.35 7.67 6.76
C GLU A 47 -17.24 7.60 8.02
N ALA A 48 -16.97 6.68 8.94
CA ALA A 48 -17.73 6.58 10.18
C ALA A 48 -17.46 7.81 11.06
N ASP A 49 -18.52 8.52 11.44
CA ASP A 49 -18.40 9.61 12.39
C ASP A 49 -17.91 9.04 13.74
N LEU A 50 -16.68 9.40 14.13
CA LEU A 50 -16.14 9.13 15.47
C LEU A 50 -16.74 10.12 16.46
N VAL A 51 -18.07 10.04 16.66
CA VAL A 51 -18.84 10.99 17.48
C VAL A 51 -18.64 10.79 18.98
N ASP A 52 -18.27 9.57 19.37
CA ASP A 52 -18.09 9.18 20.76
C ASP A 52 -16.61 9.00 21.09
N ASP A 53 -16.24 9.29 22.35
CA ASP A 53 -14.92 8.98 22.86
C ASP A 53 -14.69 7.46 22.75
N LEU A 54 -13.55 7.07 22.16
CA LEU A 54 -13.18 5.67 22.06
C LEU A 54 -13.12 5.06 23.47
N PRO A 55 -13.68 3.86 23.69
CA PRO A 55 -13.58 3.20 24.98
C PRO A 55 -12.11 3.01 25.35
N GLU A 56 -11.81 3.05 26.64
CA GLU A 56 -10.46 2.77 27.13
C GLU A 56 -9.99 1.40 26.64
N TYR A 57 -8.77 1.34 26.11
CA TYR A 57 -8.21 0.09 25.62
C TYR A 57 -7.99 -0.90 26.77
N ASN A 58 -8.67 -2.04 26.73
CA ASN A 58 -8.54 -3.07 27.74
C ASN A 58 -7.27 -3.91 27.51
N TRP A 59 -6.24 -3.67 28.31
CA TRP A 59 -4.97 -4.38 28.27
C TRP A 59 -5.01 -5.83 28.80
N GLY A 60 -6.16 -6.28 29.32
CA GLY A 60 -6.31 -7.60 29.93
C GLY A 60 -5.62 -7.72 31.28
N GLU A 61 -5.57 -8.94 31.83
CA GLU A 61 -5.00 -9.21 33.16
C GLU A 61 -3.51 -8.84 33.28
N GLY A 62 -2.79 -8.83 32.16
CA GLY A 62 -1.37 -8.45 32.09
C GLY A 62 -1.11 -6.94 32.21
N GLY A 63 -2.15 -6.10 32.10
CA GLY A 63 -2.02 -4.65 32.13
C GLY A 63 -1.21 -4.08 30.95
N ILE A 64 -0.93 -2.78 31.02
CA ILE A 64 -0.09 -2.11 30.02
C ILE A 64 1.28 -2.79 30.02
N PRO A 65 1.81 -3.25 28.86
CA PRO A 65 3.14 -3.79 28.76
C PRO A 65 4.18 -2.81 29.31
N SER A 66 5.26 -3.32 29.89
CA SER A 66 6.40 -2.48 30.26
C SER A 66 6.98 -1.81 29.02
N MET A 67 6.59 -0.55 28.79
CA MET A 67 7.05 0.24 27.65
C MET A 67 8.55 0.50 27.80
N LYS A 68 9.30 0.29 26.72
CA LYS A 68 10.69 0.74 26.61
C LYS A 68 10.73 2.06 25.83
N PRO A 69 11.64 3.00 26.17
CA PRO A 69 11.76 4.23 25.41
C PRO A 69 12.14 3.89 23.96
N VAL A 70 11.57 4.62 23.00
CA VAL A 70 11.93 4.49 21.60
C VAL A 70 12.48 5.82 21.12
N GLU A 71 13.65 5.79 20.50
CA GLU A 71 14.34 6.97 19.98
C GLU A 71 14.53 6.85 18.48
N TYR A 72 14.45 7.97 17.77
CA TYR A 72 14.78 8.02 16.35
C TYR A 72 16.26 8.30 16.15
N VAL A 73 16.96 7.38 15.48
CA VAL A 73 18.37 7.53 15.09
C VAL A 73 18.45 7.74 13.58
N SER A 74 18.97 8.89 13.15
CA SER A 74 19.13 9.21 11.73
C SER A 74 19.97 8.14 11.01
N GLY A 75 19.46 7.65 9.87
CA GLY A 75 20.10 6.58 9.10
C GLY A 75 19.85 5.15 9.61
N VAL A 76 19.22 4.97 10.78
CA VAL A 76 18.88 3.64 11.35
C VAL A 76 17.37 3.47 11.53
N GLY A 77 16.66 4.51 11.97
CA GLY A 77 15.22 4.48 12.23
C GLY A 77 14.89 4.48 13.73
N LEU A 78 13.75 3.88 14.09
CA LEU A 78 13.30 3.77 15.48
C LEU A 78 14.09 2.67 16.21
N VAL A 79 14.71 3.03 17.33
CA VAL A 79 15.52 2.13 18.16
C VAL A 79 14.95 2.10 19.56
N VAL A 80 14.82 0.90 20.13
CA VAL A 80 14.44 0.71 21.52
C VAL A 80 15.64 1.02 22.41
N ALA A 81 15.51 2.03 23.28
CA ALA A 81 16.52 2.33 24.30
C ALA A 81 16.63 1.12 25.24
N GLY A 82 17.86 0.63 25.39
CA GLY A 82 18.21 -0.56 26.17
C GLY A 82 18.06 -0.38 27.66
#